data_AF-A0A2U9TDL3-F1
#
_entry.id   AF-A0A2U9TDL3-F1
#
_cell.length_a   1.000
_cell.length_b   1.000
_cell.length_c   1.000
_cell.angle_alpha   90.00
_cell.angle_beta   90.00
_cell.angle_gamma   90.00
#
_symmetry.space_group_name_H-M   'P 1'
#
loop_
_entity.id
_entity.type
_entity.pdbx_description
1 polymer ?
#
loop_
_entity_poly.entity_id
_entity_poly.type
_entity_poly.pdbx_seq_one_letter_code
_entity_poly.pdbx_strand_id
1 'polypeptide(L)'
;MWPFEHAQYATMLSRSLLDRLLQFRSERDWAQFHNLRTLSTSIALEAAELLEHTQWVRDSELEQVVTERRPLIEQEVADIVILLSYLVNDLGLDVEKAVEAKLALNARKYPVALAKGSAKKYNEF
;
A
#
# COMPACT_ATOMS: atom_id res chain seq x y z
N MET A 1 6.09 -22.88 16.49
CA MET A 1 7.23 -22.30 17.24
C MET A 1 8.07 -21.54 16.23
N TRP A 2 7.99 -20.21 16.23
CA TRP A 2 8.54 -19.35 15.16
C TRP A 2 9.55 -18.38 15.77
N PRO A 3 10.87 -18.57 15.59
CA PRO A 3 11.85 -17.67 16.17
C PRO A 3 12.46 -16.81 15.07
N PHE A 4 11.99 -15.57 14.95
CA PHE A 4 12.84 -14.49 14.48
C PHE A 4 12.76 -13.37 15.50
N GLU A 5 13.93 -12.99 16.02
CA GLU A 5 14.08 -11.81 16.87
C GLU A 5 13.47 -10.60 16.17
N HIS A 6 12.41 -10.06 16.75
CA HIS A 6 11.80 -8.82 16.32
C HIS A 6 12.70 -7.67 16.72
N ALA A 7 13.74 -7.41 15.94
CA ALA A 7 14.37 -6.10 15.95
C ALA A 7 13.28 -5.04 15.72
N GLN A 8 13.34 -3.99 16.53
CA GLN A 8 12.39 -2.87 16.58
C GLN A 8 12.46 -2.06 15.27
N TYR A 9 11.89 -2.60 14.19
CA TYR A 9 11.72 -1.87 12.94
C TYR A 9 10.34 -1.21 12.94
N ALA A 10 10.26 0.01 12.41
CA ALA A 10 8.98 0.67 12.24
C ALA A 10 8.17 -0.08 11.18
N THR A 11 7.07 -0.66 11.63
CA THR A 11 6.12 -1.38 10.79
C THR A 11 5.23 -0.37 10.06
N MET A 12 4.73 -0.69 8.86
CA MET A 12 3.83 0.17 8.08
C MET A 12 2.62 0.68 8.89
N LEU A 13 2.16 -0.13 9.84
CA LEU A 13 1.22 0.23 10.90
C LEU A 13 1.95 0.24 12.24
N SER A 14 1.48 1.01 13.23
CA SER A 14 2.00 0.87 14.60
C SER A 14 1.92 -0.59 15.07
N ARG A 15 2.88 -1.04 15.89
CA ARG A 15 2.95 -2.44 16.34
C ARG A 15 1.64 -2.91 16.96
N SER A 16 1.03 -2.09 17.82
CA SER A 16 -0.25 -2.38 18.47
C SER A 16 -1.41 -2.53 17.48
N LEU A 17 -1.43 -1.75 16.40
CA LEU A 17 -2.44 -1.85 15.36
C LEU A 17 -2.22 -3.08 14.48
N LEU A 18 -0.97 -3.38 14.10
CA LEU A 18 -0.64 -4.59 13.36
C LEU A 18 -1.01 -5.85 14.15
N ASP A 19 -0.69 -5.91 15.44
CA ASP A 19 -1.04 -7.05 16.29
C ASP A 19 -2.57 -7.24 16.37
N ARG A 20 -3.35 -6.15 16.49
CA ARG A 20 -4.82 -6.19 16.44
C ARG A 20 -5.34 -6.68 15.09
N LEU A 21 -4.72 -6.26 13.99
CA LEU A 21 -5.09 -6.68 12.65
C LEU A 21 -4.83 -8.18 12.44
N LEU A 22 -3.67 -8.67 12.85
CA LEU A 22 -3.31 -10.09 12.78
C LEU A 22 -4.23 -10.94 13.67
N GLN A 23 -4.57 -10.44 14.86
CA GLN A 23 -5.55 -11.07 15.75
C GLN A 23 -6.92 -11.16 15.08
N PHE A 24 -7.41 -10.07 14.47
CA PHE A 24 -8.70 -10.06 13.76
C PHE A 24 -8.77 -11.12 12.65
N ARG A 25 -7.68 -11.27 11.88
CA ARG A 25 -7.53 -12.32 10.87
C ARG A 25 -7.54 -13.72 11.48
N SER A 26 -6.81 -13.90 12.58
CA SER A 26 -6.67 -15.19 13.25
C SER A 26 -7.99 -15.66 13.88
N GLU A 27 -8.75 -14.77 14.49
CA GLU A 27 -10.06 -15.08 15.09
C GLU A 27 -11.08 -15.62 14.08
N ARG A 28 -10.87 -15.32 12.80
CA ARG A 28 -11.72 -15.76 11.68
C ARG A 28 -11.13 -16.94 10.91
N ASP A 29 -9.98 -17.45 11.35
CA ASP A 29 -9.21 -18.48 10.66
C ASP A 29 -8.94 -18.12 9.19
N TRP A 30 -8.83 -16.84 8.86
CA TRP A 30 -8.72 -16.36 7.48
C TRP A 30 -7.32 -16.53 6.88
N ALA A 31 -6.31 -16.73 7.73
CA ALA A 31 -4.94 -16.93 7.27
C ALA A 31 -4.82 -18.09 6.27
N GLN A 32 -5.67 -19.12 6.35
CA GLN A 32 -5.67 -20.24 5.41
C GLN A 32 -6.03 -19.86 3.96
N PHE A 33 -6.74 -18.75 3.76
CA PHE A 33 -7.11 -18.25 2.43
C PHE A 33 -6.09 -17.25 1.87
N HIS A 34 -5.11 -16.85 2.67
CA HIS A 34 -4.14 -15.82 2.34
C HIS A 34 -2.82 -16.44 1.86
N ASN A 35 -2.42 -16.08 0.65
CA ASN A 35 -1.09 -16.30 0.11
C ASN A 35 -0.75 -15.14 -0.83
N LEU A 36 0.46 -15.15 -1.40
CA LEU A 36 0.90 -14.09 -2.33
C LEU A 36 -0.12 -13.83 -3.45
N ARG A 37 -0.68 -14.89 -4.05
CA ARG A 37 -1.66 -14.74 -5.13
C ARG A 37 -2.93 -14.09 -4.64
N THR A 38 -3.56 -14.63 -3.58
CA THR A 38 -4.87 -14.14 -3.14
C THR A 38 -4.78 -12.72 -2.57
N LEU A 39 -3.76 -12.42 -1.76
CA LEU A 39 -3.57 -11.07 -1.22
C LEU A 39 -3.24 -10.05 -2.31
N SER A 40 -2.36 -10.38 -3.28
CA SER A 40 -2.07 -9.46 -4.38
C SER A 40 -3.28 -9.22 -5.28
N THR A 41 -4.11 -10.25 -5.53
CA THR A 41 -5.39 -10.09 -6.22
C THR A 41 -6.31 -9.16 -5.46
N SER A 42 -6.53 -9.37 -4.15
CA SER A 42 -7.39 -8.50 -3.33
C SER A 42 -6.88 -7.05 -3.32
N ILE A 43 -5.57 -6.82 -3.17
CA ILE A 43 -5.00 -5.46 -3.25
C ILE A 43 -5.35 -4.77 -4.57
N ALA A 44 -5.30 -5.51 -5.69
CA ALA A 44 -5.66 -4.95 -6.99
C ALA A 44 -7.16 -4.64 -7.11
N LEU A 45 -8.02 -5.41 -6.43
CA LEU A 45 -9.46 -5.15 -6.37
C LEU A 45 -9.75 -3.89 -5.55
N GLU A 46 -9.21 -3.75 -4.34
CA GLU A 46 -9.44 -2.54 -3.53
C GLU A 46 -8.85 -1.28 -4.19
N ALA A 47 -7.73 -1.43 -4.91
CA ALA A 47 -7.22 -0.34 -5.74
C ALA A 47 -8.18 0.04 -6.88
N ALA A 48 -8.94 -0.91 -7.42
CA ALA A 48 -9.98 -0.63 -8.40
C ALA A 48 -11.21 0.03 -7.75
N GLU A 49 -11.62 -0.41 -6.55
CA GLU A 49 -12.70 0.23 -5.77
C GLU A 49 -12.36 1.70 -5.46
N LEU A 50 -11.11 1.99 -5.08
CA LEU A 50 -10.61 3.35 -4.92
C LEU A 50 -10.73 4.19 -6.21
N LEU A 51 -10.48 3.59 -7.38
CA LEU A 51 -10.61 4.28 -8.68
C LEU A 51 -12.07 4.61 -9.00
N GLU A 52 -13.04 3.81 -8.54
CA GLU A 52 -14.46 4.04 -8.83
C GLU A 52 -14.96 5.40 -8.33
N HIS A 53 -14.35 5.93 -7.27
CA HIS A 53 -14.68 7.24 -6.75
C HIS A 53 -14.35 8.41 -7.69
N THR A 54 -13.47 8.22 -8.68
CA THR A 54 -12.97 9.31 -9.53
C THR A 54 -13.07 9.05 -11.03
N GLN A 55 -13.28 7.81 -11.47
CA GLN A 55 -13.22 7.42 -12.90
C GLN A 55 -14.11 8.23 -13.86
N TRP A 56 -15.28 8.70 -13.41
CA TRP A 56 -16.24 9.47 -14.25
C TRP A 56 -16.35 10.94 -13.84
N VAL A 57 -15.45 11.43 -12.99
CA VAL A 57 -15.46 12.80 -12.47
C VAL A 57 -14.68 13.71 -13.43
N ARG A 58 -15.21 14.90 -13.75
CA ARG A 58 -14.46 15.89 -14.52
C ARG A 58 -13.38 16.52 -13.64
N ASP A 59 -12.22 16.84 -14.22
CA ASP A 59 -11.11 17.45 -13.47
C ASP A 59 -11.53 18.71 -12.69
N SER A 60 -12.43 19.54 -13.26
CA SER A 60 -12.95 20.74 -12.62
C SER A 60 -13.79 20.48 -11.36
N GLU A 61 -14.28 19.24 -11.17
CA GLU A 61 -15.14 18.83 -10.05
C GLU A 61 -14.39 17.92 -9.06
N LEU A 62 -13.16 17.50 -9.37
CA LEU A 62 -12.45 16.46 -8.63
C LEU A 62 -12.25 16.82 -7.15
N GLU A 63 -11.83 18.05 -6.84
CA GLU A 63 -11.62 18.47 -5.45
C GLU A 63 -12.91 18.42 -4.61
N GLN A 64 -14.04 18.82 -5.20
CA GLN A 64 -15.34 18.75 -4.53
C GLN A 64 -15.74 17.29 -4.29
N VAL A 65 -15.65 16.45 -5.32
CA VAL A 65 -16.03 15.03 -5.21
C VAL A 65 -15.15 14.29 -4.21
N VAL A 66 -13.83 14.54 -4.21
CA VAL A 66 -12.91 13.96 -3.22
C VAL A 66 -13.26 14.41 -1.81
N THR A 67 -13.69 15.66 -1.63
CA THR A 67 -14.12 16.17 -0.32
C THR A 67 -15.41 15.49 0.15
N GLU A 68 -16.40 15.37 -0.73
CA GLU A 68 -17.69 14.73 -0.45
C GLU A 68 -17.55 13.22 -0.18
N ARG A 69 -16.67 12.54 -0.92
CA ARG A 69 -16.44 11.08 -0.83
C ARG A 69 -15.30 10.70 0.09
N ARG A 70 -14.67 11.65 0.79
CA ARG A 70 -13.50 11.42 1.65
C ARG A 70 -13.66 10.21 2.58
N PRO A 71 -14.78 10.01 3.30
CA PRO A 71 -14.92 8.86 4.19
C PRO A 71 -14.85 7.52 3.46
N LEU A 72 -15.35 7.44 2.23
CA LEU A 72 -15.32 6.22 1.41
C LEU A 72 -13.90 5.97 0.87
N ILE A 73 -13.27 7.02 0.32
CA ILE A 73 -11.87 6.97 -0.12
C ILE A 73 -10.95 6.50 1.01
N GLU A 74 -11.20 6.96 2.25
CA GLU A 74 -10.46 6.52 3.43
C GLU A 74 -10.67 5.03 3.74
N GLN A 75 -11.85 4.45 3.49
CA GLN A 75 -12.06 2.99 3.61
C GLN A 75 -11.22 2.24 2.58
N GLU A 76 -11.30 2.61 1.31
CA GLU A 76 -10.57 1.89 0.24
C GLU A 76 -9.05 1.94 0.43
N VAL A 77 -8.53 3.10 0.85
CA VAL A 77 -7.11 3.23 1.23
C VAL A 77 -6.78 2.33 2.43
N ALA A 78 -7.66 2.24 3.42
CA ALA A 78 -7.45 1.37 4.57
C ALA A 78 -7.46 -0.11 4.18
N ASP A 79 -8.34 -0.54 3.27
CA ASP A 79 -8.41 -1.93 2.81
C ASP A 79 -7.14 -2.34 2.03
N ILE A 80 -6.63 -1.47 1.16
CA ILE A 80 -5.33 -1.64 0.50
C ILE A 80 -4.21 -1.83 1.54
N VAL A 81 -4.17 -0.97 2.56
CA VAL A 81 -3.14 -1.02 3.62
C VAL A 81 -3.29 -2.27 4.48
N ILE A 82 -4.50 -2.73 4.78
CA ILE A 82 -4.76 -3.96 5.54
C ILE A 82 -4.23 -5.17 4.78
N LEU A 83 -4.59 -5.32 3.51
CA LEU A 83 -4.20 -6.46 2.69
C LEU A 83 -2.69 -6.47 2.43
N LEU A 84 -2.10 -5.29 2.19
CA LEU A 84 -0.66 -5.16 2.06
C LEU A 84 0.07 -5.48 3.37
N SER A 85 -0.49 -5.11 4.52
CA SER A 85 0.07 -5.45 5.84
C SER A 85 0.11 -6.96 6.05
N TYR A 86 -0.97 -7.69 5.70
CA TYR A 86 -0.95 -9.15 5.72
C TYR A 86 0.14 -9.72 4.81
N LEU A 87 0.22 -9.22 3.58
CA LEU A 87 1.18 -9.72 2.59
C LEU A 87 2.62 -9.53 3.06
N VAL A 88 2.95 -8.32 3.52
CA VAL A 88 4.27 -7.95 4.04
C VAL A 88 4.63 -8.82 5.24
N ASN A 89 3.70 -8.97 6.19
CA ASN A 89 3.91 -9.78 7.39
C ASN A 89 4.18 -11.25 7.03
N ASP A 90 3.36 -11.84 6.17
CA ASP A 90 3.44 -13.26 5.83
C ASP A 90 4.70 -13.58 4.99
N LEU A 91 5.21 -12.61 4.24
CA LEU A 91 6.47 -12.72 3.49
C LEU A 91 7.72 -12.31 4.30
N GLY A 92 7.55 -11.79 5.53
CA GLY A 92 8.66 -11.29 6.35
C GLY A 92 9.40 -10.11 5.71
N LEU A 93 8.70 -9.24 4.97
CA LEU A 93 9.31 -8.11 4.29
C LEU A 93 9.55 -6.95 5.25
N ASP A 94 10.76 -6.40 5.20
CA ASP A 94 11.07 -5.09 5.78
C ASP A 94 10.70 -4.00 4.76
N VAL A 95 9.51 -3.41 4.95
CA VAL A 95 8.97 -2.40 4.03
C VAL A 95 9.79 -1.13 4.03
N GLU A 96 10.29 -0.68 5.18
CA GLU A 96 11.10 0.54 5.25
C GLU A 96 12.38 0.36 4.44
N LYS A 97 13.10 -0.74 4.67
CA LYS A 97 14.31 -1.07 3.90
C LYS A 97 14.01 -1.23 2.41
N ALA A 98 12.88 -1.85 2.05
CA ALA A 98 12.47 -2.00 0.65
C ALA A 98 12.19 -0.64 0.00
N VAL A 99 11.54 0.29 0.72
CA VAL A 99 11.27 1.65 0.26
C VAL A 99 12.56 2.46 0.13
N GLU A 100 13.47 2.41 1.11
CA GLU A 100 14.78 3.08 1.04
C GLU A 100 15.59 2.63 -0.20
N ALA A 101 15.68 1.32 -0.41
CA ALA A 101 16.33 0.76 -1.58
C ALA A 101 15.66 1.23 -2.89
N LYS A 102 14.32 1.27 -2.91
CA LYS A 102 13.57 1.73 -4.08
C LYS A 102 13.76 3.22 -4.35
N LEU A 103 13.82 4.06 -3.31
CA LEU A 103 14.11 5.50 -3.44
C LEU A 103 15.49 5.72 -4.04
N ALA A 104 16.52 5.02 -3.56
CA ALA A 104 17.87 5.10 -4.13
C ALA A 104 17.90 4.69 -5.61
N LEU A 105 17.16 3.66 -6.00
CA LEU A 105 17.01 3.26 -7.40
C LEU A 105 16.26 4.31 -8.23
N ASN A 106 15.18 4.87 -7.71
CA ASN A 106 14.39 5.89 -8.38
C ASN A 106 15.18 7.19 -8.58
N ALA A 107 15.98 7.61 -7.60
CA ALA A 107 16.86 8.78 -7.74
C ALA A 107 17.88 8.64 -8.86
N ARG A 108 18.39 7.41 -9.10
CA ARG A 108 19.27 7.12 -10.24
C ARG A 108 18.53 7.12 -11.57
N LYS A 109 17.29 6.62 -11.60
CA LYS A 109 16.44 6.60 -12.81
C LYS A 109 15.91 7.98 -13.18
N TYR A 110 15.61 8.82 -12.19
CA TYR A 110 15.02 10.14 -12.38
C TYR A 110 15.88 11.23 -11.71
N PRO A 111 17.06 11.57 -12.27
CA PRO A 111 17.88 12.65 -11.73
C PRO A 111 17.12 13.97 -11.75
N VAL A 112 17.24 14.77 -10.68
CA VAL A 112 16.53 16.05 -10.53
C VAL A 112 16.72 16.97 -11.74
N ALA A 113 17.95 17.02 -12.28
CA ALA A 113 18.28 17.86 -13.44
C ALA A 113 17.50 17.52 -14.71
N LEU A 114 17.02 16.27 -14.85
CA LEU A 114 16.30 15.79 -16.03
C LEU A 114 14.79 15.63 -15.77
N ALA A 115 14.40 15.27 -14.55
CA ALA A 115 13.04 14.87 -14.22
C ALA A 115 12.20 15.96 -13.54
N LYS A 116 12.79 17.05 -13.02
CA LYS A 116 12.04 18.08 -12.29
C LYS A 116 11.00 18.75 -13.20
N GLY A 117 9.73 18.69 -12.79
CA GLY A 117 8.60 19.28 -13.53
C GLY A 117 8.22 18.52 -14.81
N SER A 118 8.75 17.31 -15.00
CA SER A 118 8.49 16.49 -16.18
C SER A 118 7.86 15.15 -15.78
N ALA A 119 6.79 14.76 -16.49
CA ALA A 119 6.15 13.45 -16.35
C ALA A 119 6.71 12.40 -17.32
N LYS A 120 7.72 12.76 -18.14
CA LYS A 120 8.39 11.85 -19.06
C LYS A 120 8.99 10.67 -18.30
N LYS A 121 8.96 9.48 -18.89
CA LYS A 121 9.67 8.33 -18.32
C LYS A 121 11.18 8.53 -18.41
N TYR A 122 11.93 7.81 -17.59
CA TYR A 122 13.39 7.91 -17.52
C TYR A 122 14.13 7.62 -18.84
N ASN A 123 13.46 7.00 -19.80
CA ASN A 123 13.94 6.72 -21.15
C ASN A 123 13.45 7.72 -22.21
N GLU A 124 12.83 8.84 -21.80
CA GLU A 124 12.19 9.84 -22.69
C GLU A 124 12.74 11.27 -22.47
N PHE A 125 13.76 11.44 -21.60
CA PHE A 125 14.46 12.71 -21.37
C PHE A 125 15.49 13.01 -22.45
#